data_AF-A0A8G0KRD8-F1
#
_entry.id   AF-A0A8G0KRD8-F1
#
_cell.length_a   1.000
_cell.length_b   1.000
_cell.length_c   1.000
_cell.angle_alpha   90.00
_cell.angle_beta   90.00
_cell.angle_gamma   90.00
#
_symmetry.space_group_name_H-M   'P 1'
#
loop_
_entity.id
_entity.type
_entity.pdbx_description
1 polymer ?
#
loop_
_entity_poly.entity_id
_entity_poly.type
_entity_poly.pdbx_seq_one_letter_code
_entity_poly.pdbx_strand_id
1 'polypeptide(L)'
;MVTGKSVALSKESCYPRLLLEAIPHFYPFIVNDPGEGTQAKRRNQAIILDHLIPPMTRAENYGVLTKLEHLIDEYYEAFTLDNKRATSLKKQIKTLVQETHLDTDLKTSVNDIDVLLVKLDSYLCDLKEAQIRDGLHIFGKVPENNQLLDLLIALHRLPSGKTKGITQALAIDLKLDFDPLQCNYADLFQKKSNKFIVGLLEMSLNN
;
A
#
# COMPACT_ATOMS: atom_id res chain seq x y z
N MET A 1 -1.09 30.74 -2.48
CA MET A 1 -2.16 31.12 -3.42
C MET A 1 -2.05 32.62 -3.69
N VAL A 2 -1.89 33.05 -4.94
CA VAL A 2 -1.73 34.49 -5.25
C VAL A 2 -3.07 35.22 -5.05
N THR A 3 -3.04 36.46 -4.56
CA THR A 3 -4.22 37.25 -4.21
C THR A 3 -5.16 37.49 -5.40
N GLY A 4 -6.47 37.54 -5.14
CA GLY A 4 -7.50 37.82 -6.14
C GLY A 4 -8.67 36.82 -6.13
N LYS A 5 -9.64 37.06 -7.01
CA LYS A 5 -10.90 36.29 -7.14
C LYS A 5 -10.65 34.80 -7.40
N SER A 6 -11.60 33.96 -6.98
CA SER A 6 -11.53 32.50 -7.16
C SER A 6 -11.69 32.01 -8.61
N VAL A 7 -12.45 32.75 -9.42
CA VAL A 7 -12.71 32.50 -10.85
C VAL A 7 -13.06 33.83 -11.53
N ALA A 8 -13.07 33.88 -12.86
CA ALA A 8 -13.42 35.06 -13.66
C ALA A 8 -12.61 36.29 -13.23
N LEU A 9 -11.29 36.18 -13.40
CA LEU A 9 -10.33 37.14 -12.90
C LEU A 9 -10.50 38.53 -13.53
N SER A 10 -10.52 39.56 -12.69
CA SER A 10 -10.44 40.97 -13.10
C SER A 10 -9.02 41.34 -13.49
N LYS A 11 -8.88 42.22 -14.49
CA LYS A 11 -7.56 42.68 -14.95
C LYS A 11 -6.87 43.54 -13.89
N GLU A 12 -7.62 44.26 -13.07
CA GLU A 12 -7.10 45.30 -12.17
C GLU A 12 -6.66 44.74 -10.80
N SER A 13 -7.25 43.63 -10.36
CA SER A 13 -7.11 43.14 -8.98
C SER A 13 -6.74 41.67 -8.85
N CYS A 14 -6.54 40.96 -9.96
CA CYS A 14 -6.10 39.57 -9.96
C CYS A 14 -4.74 39.44 -10.64
N TYR A 15 -3.71 39.23 -9.83
CA TYR A 15 -2.32 39.08 -10.28
C TYR A 15 -2.12 38.00 -11.36
N PRO A 16 -2.77 36.81 -11.30
CA PRO A 16 -2.60 35.83 -12.37
C PRO A 16 -3.04 36.32 -13.74
N ARG A 17 -4.07 37.19 -13.80
CA ARG A 17 -4.56 37.79 -15.04
C ARG A 17 -3.62 38.87 -15.58
N LEU A 18 -2.97 39.61 -14.69
CA LEU A 18 -1.97 40.62 -15.04
C LEU A 18 -0.69 39.99 -15.61
N LEU A 19 -0.24 38.86 -15.05
CA LEU A 19 1.03 38.25 -15.42
C LEU A 19 0.98 37.42 -16.71
N LEU A 20 -0.12 36.68 -16.95
CA LEU A 20 -0.21 35.72 -18.05
C LEU A 20 -0.86 36.29 -19.32
N GLU A 21 -1.59 37.40 -19.20
CA GLU A 21 -2.34 38.06 -20.27
C GLU A 21 -3.10 37.09 -21.21
N ALA A 22 -2.75 37.03 -22.50
CA ALA A 22 -3.36 36.17 -23.51
C ALA A 22 -2.41 35.07 -24.03
N ILE A 23 -1.38 34.73 -23.27
CA ILE A 23 -0.40 33.71 -23.65
C ILE A 23 -1.00 32.32 -23.40
N PRO A 24 -0.94 31.38 -24.38
CA PRO A 24 -1.32 30.00 -24.15
C PRO A 24 -0.48 29.38 -23.03
N HIS A 25 -1.15 28.85 -22.00
CA HIS A 25 -0.51 28.28 -20.82
C HIS A 25 -0.76 26.77 -20.77
N PHE A 26 0.18 25.96 -21.26
CA PHE A 26 0.15 24.51 -21.15
C PHE A 26 0.80 24.08 -19.83
N TYR A 27 0.13 23.19 -19.09
CA TYR A 27 0.56 22.82 -17.76
C TYR A 27 0.47 21.30 -17.55
N PRO A 28 1.60 20.57 -17.68
CA PRO A 28 1.68 19.18 -17.27
C PRO A 28 1.30 19.04 -15.80
N PHE A 29 0.34 18.18 -15.49
CA PHE A 29 -0.20 18.04 -14.14
C PHE A 29 -0.49 16.59 -13.80
N ILE A 30 -0.41 16.24 -12.51
CA ILE A 30 -0.63 14.86 -12.07
C ILE A 30 -2.13 14.54 -12.03
N VAL A 31 -2.51 13.41 -12.61
CA VAL A 31 -3.94 13.04 -12.77
C VAL A 31 -4.68 12.86 -11.43
N ASN A 32 -3.97 12.53 -10.35
CA ASN A 32 -4.58 12.24 -9.06
C ASN A 32 -4.80 13.48 -8.17
N ASP A 33 -4.47 14.69 -8.66
CA ASP A 33 -4.75 15.94 -7.95
C ASP A 33 -5.68 16.88 -8.75
N PRO A 34 -6.95 16.48 -8.95
CA PRO A 34 -7.89 17.26 -9.77
C PRO A 34 -8.25 18.62 -9.13
N GLY A 35 -8.10 18.74 -7.81
CA GLY A 35 -8.44 19.97 -7.07
C GLY A 35 -7.54 21.12 -7.45
N GLU A 36 -6.23 20.92 -7.39
CA GLU A 36 -5.23 21.91 -7.80
C GLU A 36 -5.25 22.13 -9.31
N GLY A 37 -5.40 21.07 -10.11
CA GLY A 37 -5.54 21.17 -11.57
C GLY A 37 -6.73 22.05 -11.97
N THR A 38 -7.86 21.96 -11.25
CA THR A 38 -9.02 22.83 -11.46
C THR A 38 -8.73 24.29 -11.11
N GLN A 39 -7.94 24.56 -10.07
CA GLN A 39 -7.52 25.93 -9.74
C GLN A 39 -6.64 26.52 -10.85
N ALA A 40 -5.71 25.75 -11.40
CA ALA A 40 -4.89 26.19 -12.53
C ALA A 40 -5.74 26.52 -13.77
N LYS A 41 -6.75 25.69 -14.10
CA LYS A 41 -7.72 25.98 -15.19
C LYS A 41 -8.47 27.29 -14.95
N ARG A 42 -9.01 27.50 -13.74
CA ARG A 42 -9.91 28.63 -13.42
C ARG A 42 -9.19 29.95 -13.18
N ARG A 43 -7.97 29.92 -12.63
CA ARG A 43 -7.21 31.12 -12.23
C ARG A 43 -6.08 31.46 -13.20
N ASN A 44 -5.52 30.49 -13.91
CA ASN A 44 -4.36 30.73 -14.78
C ASN A 44 -4.65 30.37 -16.24
N GLN A 45 -5.93 30.12 -16.58
CA GLN A 45 -6.37 29.72 -17.93
C GLN A 45 -5.56 28.54 -18.47
N ALA A 46 -5.10 27.65 -17.59
CA ALA A 46 -4.19 26.58 -17.93
C ALA A 46 -4.90 25.50 -18.75
N ILE A 47 -4.25 25.06 -19.83
CA ILE A 47 -4.57 23.84 -20.53
C ILE A 47 -3.80 22.72 -19.82
N ILE A 48 -4.53 21.92 -19.04
CA ILE A 48 -3.92 20.82 -18.30
C ILE A 48 -3.61 19.67 -19.24
N LEU A 49 -2.36 19.19 -19.18
CA LEU A 49 -1.89 18.00 -19.85
C LEU A 49 -1.63 16.95 -18.78
N ASP A 50 -2.65 16.13 -18.48
CA ASP A 50 -2.56 15.16 -17.38
C ASP A 50 -1.53 14.08 -17.68
N HIS A 51 -0.76 13.71 -16.65
CA HIS A 51 0.18 12.61 -16.69
C HIS A 51 -0.07 11.59 -15.58
N LEU A 52 0.53 10.41 -15.74
CA LEU A 52 0.34 9.29 -14.83
C LEU A 52 0.96 9.57 -13.45
N ILE A 53 0.45 8.89 -12.44
CA ILE A 53 1.12 8.81 -11.13
C ILE A 53 2.49 8.11 -11.27
N PRO A 54 3.44 8.35 -10.35
CA PRO A 54 4.63 7.53 -10.26
C PRO A 54 4.30 6.03 -10.18
N PRO A 55 5.18 5.14 -10.66
CA PRO A 55 5.03 3.71 -10.43
C PRO A 55 4.81 3.42 -8.94
N MET A 56 3.90 2.51 -8.63
CA MET A 56 3.58 2.11 -7.25
C MET A 56 4.03 0.67 -7.05
N THR A 57 4.56 0.36 -5.87
CA THR A 57 4.92 -1.00 -5.46
C THR A 57 4.58 -1.22 -3.98
N ARG A 58 4.68 -2.46 -3.50
CA ARG A 58 4.54 -2.78 -2.07
C ARG A 58 5.79 -2.31 -1.32
N ALA A 59 5.60 -1.79 -0.12
CA ALA A 59 6.73 -1.38 0.71
C ALA A 59 7.63 -2.57 1.07
N GLU A 60 7.03 -3.75 1.28
CA GLU A 60 7.67 -4.93 1.85
C GLU A 60 8.31 -4.64 3.23
N ASN A 61 8.65 -5.69 3.97
CA ASN A 61 9.39 -5.53 5.22
C ASN A 61 10.89 -5.49 4.95
N TYR A 62 11.60 -4.55 5.58
CA TYR A 62 13.06 -4.42 5.45
C TYR A 62 13.77 -4.33 6.80
N GLY A 63 15.04 -4.72 6.82
CA GLY A 63 15.94 -4.55 7.95
C GLY A 63 15.45 -5.24 9.22
N VAL A 64 15.06 -4.45 10.23
CA VAL A 64 14.63 -4.98 11.53
C VAL A 64 13.21 -5.54 11.47
N LEU A 65 12.34 -5.02 10.61
CA LEU A 65 10.97 -5.52 10.46
C LEU A 65 10.94 -6.94 9.89
N THR A 66 11.82 -7.25 8.94
CA THR A 66 11.98 -8.62 8.41
C THR A 66 12.48 -9.59 9.49
N LYS A 67 13.40 -9.15 10.37
CA LYS A 67 13.86 -9.96 11.50
C LYS A 67 12.73 -10.22 12.49
N LEU A 68 11.87 -9.23 12.71
CA LEU A 68 10.72 -9.34 13.61
C LEU A 68 9.67 -10.30 13.05
N GLU A 69 9.37 -10.24 11.74
CA GLU A 69 8.51 -11.19 11.03
C GLU A 69 9.02 -12.63 11.20
N HIS A 70 10.29 -12.90 10.91
CA HIS A 70 10.88 -14.24 11.10
C HIS A 70 10.81 -14.75 12.54
N LEU A 71 11.02 -13.89 13.53
CA LEU A 71 10.93 -14.28 14.94
C LEU A 71 9.50 -14.63 15.35
N ILE A 72 8.50 -13.93 14.79
CA ILE A 72 7.08 -14.18 15.04
C ILE A 72 6.66 -15.50 14.38
N ASP A 73 7.08 -15.76 13.15
CA ASP A 73 6.82 -17.03 12.45
C ASP A 73 7.40 -18.21 13.24
N GLU A 74 8.68 -18.13 13.62
CA GLU A 74 9.35 -19.18 14.40
C GLU A 74 8.68 -19.37 15.77
N TYR A 75 8.15 -18.29 16.36
CA TYR A 75 7.41 -18.38 17.61
C TYR A 75 6.13 -19.22 17.46
N TYR A 76 5.34 -18.99 16.40
CA TYR A 76 4.11 -19.75 16.17
C TYR A 76 4.39 -21.23 15.87
N GLU A 77 5.48 -21.54 15.15
CA GLU A 77 5.92 -22.92 14.96
C GLU A 77 6.32 -23.57 16.28
N ALA A 78 7.15 -22.90 17.08
CA ALA A 78 7.65 -23.42 18.35
C ALA A 78 6.56 -23.52 19.43
N PHE A 79 5.51 -22.70 19.39
CA PHE A 79 4.47 -22.64 20.42
C PHE A 79 3.80 -24.00 20.68
N THR A 80 3.65 -24.82 19.63
CA THR A 80 3.04 -26.16 19.72
C THR A 80 4.05 -27.29 19.93
N LEU A 81 5.33 -27.08 19.61
CA LEU A 81 6.37 -28.12 19.55
C LEU A 81 7.39 -28.04 20.70
N ASP A 82 7.84 -26.84 21.06
CA ASP A 82 8.87 -26.60 22.08
C ASP A 82 8.60 -25.31 22.87
N ASN A 83 8.01 -25.46 24.05
CA ASN A 83 7.68 -24.36 24.95
C ASN A 83 8.93 -23.60 25.45
N LYS A 84 10.09 -24.26 25.58
CA LYS A 84 11.34 -23.57 25.99
C LYS A 84 11.82 -22.65 24.87
N ARG A 85 11.77 -23.11 23.62
CA ARG A 85 12.11 -22.28 22.46
C ARG A 85 11.13 -21.10 22.33
N ALA A 86 9.83 -21.35 22.45
CA ALA A 86 8.80 -20.32 22.41
C ALA A 86 9.03 -19.21 23.47
N THR A 87 9.42 -19.61 24.69
CA THR A 87 9.75 -18.66 25.77
C THR A 87 10.99 -17.81 25.45
N SER A 88 12.01 -18.41 24.83
CA SER A 88 13.22 -17.69 24.38
C SER A 88 12.88 -16.69 23.27
N LEU A 89 12.08 -17.10 22.29
CA LEU A 89 11.63 -16.25 21.18
C LEU A 89 10.81 -15.06 21.66
N LYS A 90 9.89 -15.28 22.61
CA LYS A 90 9.15 -14.20 23.28
C LYS A 90 10.07 -13.12 23.85
N LYS A 91 11.17 -13.52 24.50
CA LYS A 91 12.15 -12.56 25.05
C LYS A 91 12.88 -11.80 23.93
N GLN A 92 13.28 -12.48 22.86
CA GLN A 92 13.95 -11.86 21.71
C GLN A 92 13.05 -10.84 21.01
N ILE A 93 11.79 -11.19 20.74
CA ILE A 93 10.78 -10.29 20.15
C ILE A 93 10.60 -9.05 21.03
N LYS A 94 10.43 -9.23 22.35
CA LYS A 94 10.28 -8.13 23.30
C LYS A 94 11.48 -7.19 23.32
N THR A 95 12.70 -7.74 23.34
CA THR A 95 13.92 -6.93 23.28
C THR A 95 14.01 -6.14 21.99
N LEU A 96 13.74 -6.80 20.84
CA LEU A 96 13.81 -6.15 19.54
C LEU A 96 12.82 -5.00 19.41
N VAL A 97 11.58 -5.19 19.86
CA VAL A 97 10.52 -4.16 19.85
C VAL A 97 10.93 -2.94 20.68
N GLN A 98 11.56 -3.15 21.84
CA GLN A 98 12.04 -2.08 22.71
C GLN A 98 13.22 -1.32 22.10
N GLU A 99 14.15 -2.04 21.46
CA GLU A 99 15.31 -1.44 20.79
C GLU A 99 14.91 -0.58 19.57
N THR A 100 13.84 -0.96 18.88
CA THR A 100 13.31 -0.21 17.72
C THR A 100 12.29 0.86 18.08
N HIS A 101 11.91 0.98 19.36
CA HIS A 101 10.82 1.85 19.82
C HIS A 101 9.47 1.60 19.12
N LEU A 102 9.21 0.34 18.71
CA LEU A 102 7.96 -0.03 18.04
C LEU A 102 6.78 -0.03 19.02
N ASP A 103 7.04 -0.11 20.33
CA ASP A 103 6.05 -0.04 21.39
C ASP A 103 5.30 1.31 21.42
N THR A 104 5.96 2.41 21.02
CA THR A 104 5.30 3.71 20.89
C THR A 104 4.36 3.76 19.70
N ASP A 105 4.76 3.16 18.57
CA ASP A 105 3.93 3.12 17.35
C ASP A 105 2.70 2.24 17.54
N LEU A 106 2.86 1.12 18.25
CA LEU A 106 1.78 0.17 18.58
C LEU A 106 0.89 0.64 19.73
N LYS A 107 1.24 1.74 20.41
CA LYS A 107 0.52 2.30 21.58
C LYS A 107 0.13 1.24 22.61
N THR A 108 1.01 0.28 22.87
CA THR A 108 0.71 -0.91 23.69
C THR A 108 1.78 -1.11 24.75
N SER A 109 1.35 -1.29 26.00
CA SER A 109 2.27 -1.64 27.07
C SER A 109 2.72 -3.10 26.92
N VAL A 110 4.02 -3.33 27.07
CA VAL A 110 4.71 -4.62 26.86
C VAL A 110 4.41 -5.67 27.96
N ASN A 111 3.26 -5.54 28.63
CA ASN A 111 2.88 -6.33 29.80
C ASN A 111 2.13 -7.62 29.41
N ASP A 112 1.39 -7.60 28.31
CA ASP A 112 0.76 -8.79 27.71
C ASP A 112 1.41 -9.07 26.35
N ILE A 113 2.19 -10.15 26.29
CA ILE A 113 2.94 -10.50 25.10
C ILE A 113 2.07 -11.12 24.01
N ASP A 114 0.98 -11.81 24.37
CA ASP A 114 0.11 -12.44 23.38
C ASP A 114 -0.71 -11.35 22.67
N VAL A 115 -1.12 -10.31 23.41
CA VAL A 115 -1.70 -9.09 22.82
C VAL A 115 -0.70 -8.33 21.96
N LEU A 116 0.56 -8.23 22.38
CA LEU A 116 1.62 -7.58 21.61
C LEU A 116 1.86 -8.30 20.28
N LEU A 117 1.93 -9.62 20.28
CA LEU A 117 2.16 -10.44 19.09
C LEU A 117 1.06 -10.25 18.04
N VAL A 118 -0.21 -10.27 18.45
CA VAL A 118 -1.34 -10.04 17.52
C VAL A 118 -1.26 -8.64 16.89
N LYS A 119 -0.91 -7.62 17.67
CA LYS A 119 -0.75 -6.25 17.15
C LYS A 119 0.46 -6.11 16.23
N LEU A 120 1.56 -6.77 16.56
CA LEU A 120 2.77 -6.78 15.75
C LEU A 120 2.52 -7.43 14.39
N ASP A 121 1.85 -8.58 14.38
CA ASP A 121 1.52 -9.29 13.16
C ASP A 121 0.63 -8.43 12.24
N SER A 122 -0.43 -7.83 12.78
CA SER A 122 -1.27 -6.89 12.05
C SER A 122 -0.48 -5.69 11.51
N TYR A 123 0.39 -5.10 12.34
CA TYR A 123 1.17 -3.93 11.95
C TYR A 123 2.19 -4.25 10.85
N LEU A 124 2.90 -5.37 10.96
CA LEU A 124 3.85 -5.83 9.96
C LEU A 124 3.15 -6.17 8.65
N CYS A 125 1.97 -6.79 8.71
CA CYS A 125 1.16 -7.07 7.53
C CYS A 125 0.72 -5.77 6.84
N ASP A 126 0.20 -4.79 7.58
CA ASP A 126 -0.21 -3.49 7.06
C ASP A 126 0.95 -2.74 6.39
N LEU A 127 2.13 -2.75 7.02
CA LEU A 127 3.31 -2.07 6.50
C LEU A 127 3.84 -2.76 5.24
N LYS A 128 3.98 -4.08 5.25
CA LYS A 128 4.42 -4.88 4.10
C LYS A 128 3.53 -4.67 2.89
N GLU A 129 2.22 -4.61 3.12
CA GLU A 129 1.21 -4.47 2.06
C GLU A 129 0.94 -3.02 1.65
N ALA A 130 1.51 -2.02 2.34
CA ALA A 130 1.36 -0.61 2.02
C ALA A 130 1.89 -0.30 0.62
N GLN A 131 1.13 0.52 -0.12
CA GLN A 131 1.53 0.95 -1.46
C GLN A 131 2.36 2.23 -1.37
N ILE A 132 3.60 2.14 -1.85
CA ILE A 132 4.54 3.26 -1.91
C ILE A 132 4.93 3.55 -3.35
N ARG A 133 5.55 4.71 -3.58
CA ARG A 133 6.05 5.10 -4.89
C ARG A 133 7.40 4.43 -5.15
N ASP A 134 7.52 3.69 -6.25
CA ASP A 134 8.79 3.16 -6.77
C ASP A 134 9.45 4.18 -7.71
N GLY A 135 9.88 5.31 -7.12
CA GLY A 135 10.50 6.41 -7.85
C GLY A 135 9.53 7.50 -8.32
N LEU A 136 9.84 8.13 -9.45
CA LEU A 136 9.13 9.29 -10.00
C LEU A 136 8.61 9.01 -11.41
N HIS A 137 7.55 9.71 -11.79
CA HIS A 137 7.04 9.67 -13.16
C HIS A 137 7.92 10.49 -14.11
N ILE A 138 8.12 9.98 -15.33
CA ILE A 138 8.74 10.72 -16.45
C ILE A 138 7.63 11.00 -17.48
N PHE A 139 7.39 12.28 -17.75
CA PHE A 139 6.32 12.70 -18.65
C PHE A 139 6.45 12.05 -20.03
N GLY A 140 5.37 11.43 -20.52
CA GLY A 140 5.33 10.72 -21.79
C GLY A 140 5.95 9.32 -21.79
N LYS A 141 6.51 8.85 -20.67
CA LYS A 141 7.04 7.50 -20.53
C LYS A 141 6.11 6.64 -19.66
N VAL A 142 5.68 5.52 -20.21
CA VAL A 142 4.91 4.51 -19.47
C VAL A 142 5.89 3.64 -18.66
N PRO A 143 5.54 3.21 -17.44
CA PRO A 143 6.34 2.24 -16.70
C PRO A 143 6.51 0.95 -17.51
N GLU A 144 7.63 0.26 -17.32
CA GLU A 144 7.98 -0.97 -18.04
C GLU A 144 8.32 -2.10 -17.05
N ASN A 145 8.21 -3.35 -17.49
CA ASN A 145 8.59 -4.54 -16.71
C ASN A 145 7.91 -4.59 -15.33
N ASN A 146 8.69 -4.76 -14.26
CA ASN A 146 8.18 -4.89 -12.89
C ASN A 146 7.38 -3.66 -12.45
N GLN A 147 7.81 -2.45 -12.82
CA GLN A 147 7.10 -1.22 -12.47
C GLN A 147 5.70 -1.15 -13.10
N LEU A 148 5.55 -1.68 -14.31
CA LEU A 148 4.24 -1.79 -14.95
C LEU A 148 3.36 -2.82 -14.24
N LEU A 149 3.93 -3.99 -13.94
CA LEU A 149 3.21 -5.07 -13.27
C LEU A 149 2.71 -4.61 -11.88
N ASP A 150 3.59 -4.04 -11.07
CA ASP A 150 3.27 -3.57 -9.73
C ASP A 150 2.21 -2.46 -9.77
N LEU A 151 2.33 -1.51 -10.70
CA LEU A 151 1.32 -0.48 -10.88
C LEU A 151 -0.03 -1.06 -11.30
N LEU A 152 -0.06 -2.05 -12.20
CA LEU A 152 -1.29 -2.72 -12.61
C LEU A 152 -1.95 -3.46 -11.44
N ILE A 153 -1.15 -4.16 -10.63
CA ILE A 153 -1.62 -4.82 -9.40
C ILE A 153 -2.19 -3.77 -8.45
N ALA A 154 -1.49 -2.66 -8.22
CA ALA A 154 -1.94 -1.59 -7.34
C ALA A 154 -3.28 -0.99 -7.78
N LEU A 155 -3.44 -0.73 -9.09
CA LEU A 155 -4.69 -0.17 -9.65
C LEU A 155 -5.87 -1.13 -9.56
N HIS A 156 -5.64 -2.43 -9.69
CA HIS A 156 -6.69 -3.45 -9.71
C HIS A 156 -6.83 -4.19 -8.38
N ARG A 157 -6.11 -3.79 -7.32
CA ARG A 157 -6.16 -4.46 -6.02
C ARG A 157 -7.55 -4.38 -5.40
N LEU A 158 -8.18 -3.22 -5.48
CA LEU A 158 -9.52 -2.96 -4.94
C LEU A 158 -10.58 -3.02 -6.05
N PRO A 159 -11.81 -3.46 -5.73
CA PRO A 159 -12.92 -3.39 -6.68
C PRO A 159 -13.25 -1.94 -7.03
N SER A 160 -13.62 -1.71 -8.29
CA SER A 160 -13.99 -0.38 -8.81
C SER A 160 -15.31 -0.44 -9.55
N GLY A 161 -16.35 0.19 -8.99
CA GLY A 161 -17.69 0.14 -9.55
C GLY A 161 -18.21 -1.30 -9.71
N LYS A 162 -18.29 -1.78 -10.95
CA LYS A 162 -18.75 -3.15 -11.26
C LYS A 162 -17.60 -4.16 -11.44
N THR A 163 -16.34 -3.73 -11.47
CA THR A 163 -15.19 -4.62 -11.64
C THR A 163 -14.69 -5.09 -10.28
N LYS A 164 -14.47 -6.40 -10.14
CA LYS A 164 -13.86 -7.01 -8.95
C LYS A 164 -12.37 -6.70 -8.90
N GLY A 165 -11.81 -6.67 -7.69
CA GLY A 165 -10.36 -6.60 -7.51
C GLY A 165 -9.69 -7.88 -8.01
N ILE A 166 -8.40 -7.82 -8.32
CA ILE A 166 -7.65 -8.95 -8.90
C ILE A 166 -7.64 -10.17 -7.98
N THR A 167 -7.51 -9.97 -6.66
CA THR A 167 -7.55 -11.05 -5.66
C THR A 167 -8.94 -11.69 -5.57
N GLN A 168 -10.00 -10.87 -5.65
CA GLN A 168 -11.38 -11.37 -5.67
C GLN A 168 -11.70 -12.14 -6.96
N ALA A 169 -11.21 -11.64 -8.11
CA ALA A 169 -11.36 -12.33 -9.39
C ALA A 169 -10.66 -13.70 -9.37
N LEU A 170 -9.44 -13.76 -8.81
CA LEU A 170 -8.73 -15.02 -8.58
C LEU A 170 -9.48 -15.95 -7.64
N ALA A 171 -10.07 -15.44 -6.56
CA ALA A 171 -10.85 -16.25 -5.63
C ALA A 171 -12.05 -16.91 -6.32
N ILE A 172 -12.76 -16.16 -7.16
CA ILE A 172 -13.90 -16.66 -7.95
C ILE A 172 -13.44 -17.73 -8.94
N ASP A 173 -12.36 -17.48 -9.68
CA ASP A 173 -11.81 -18.42 -10.68
C ASP A 173 -11.35 -19.74 -10.02
N LEU A 174 -10.71 -19.62 -8.85
CA LEU A 174 -10.27 -20.74 -8.03
C LEU A 174 -11.39 -21.41 -7.23
N LYS A 175 -12.63 -20.90 -7.34
CA LYS A 175 -13.84 -21.37 -6.63
C LYS A 175 -13.63 -21.40 -5.11
N LEU A 176 -13.02 -20.35 -4.57
CA LEU A 176 -12.82 -20.16 -3.14
C LEU A 176 -14.09 -19.54 -2.53
N ASP A 177 -14.55 -20.11 -1.43
CA ASP A 177 -15.79 -19.70 -0.74
C ASP A 177 -15.53 -18.62 0.31
N PHE A 178 -14.72 -17.61 -0.03
CA PHE A 178 -14.44 -16.46 0.82
C PHE A 178 -14.03 -15.24 -0.02
N ASP A 179 -14.20 -14.04 0.55
CA ASP A 179 -13.69 -12.79 -0.03
C ASP A 179 -12.31 -12.47 0.56
N PRO A 180 -11.22 -12.48 -0.25
CA PRO A 180 -9.88 -12.18 0.23
C PRO A 180 -9.70 -10.79 0.84
N LEU A 181 -10.60 -9.83 0.57
CA LEU A 181 -10.53 -8.49 1.14
C LEU A 181 -11.28 -8.36 2.47
N GLN A 182 -12.12 -9.34 2.82
CA GLN A 182 -13.00 -9.28 4.01
C GLN A 182 -12.86 -10.49 4.93
N CYS A 183 -12.03 -11.47 4.58
CA CYS A 183 -11.81 -12.63 5.44
C CYS A 183 -11.01 -12.29 6.68
N ASN A 184 -11.35 -12.96 7.79
CA ASN A 184 -10.50 -12.97 8.96
C ASN A 184 -9.33 -13.92 8.71
N TYR A 185 -8.10 -13.40 8.74
CA TYR A 185 -6.89 -14.19 8.52
C TYR A 185 -6.67 -15.26 9.60
N ALA A 186 -7.33 -15.14 10.77
CA ALA A 186 -7.29 -16.16 11.81
C ALA A 186 -8.22 -17.37 11.54
N ASP A 187 -9.13 -17.27 10.57
CA ASP A 187 -10.03 -18.37 10.25
C ASP A 187 -9.27 -19.48 9.52
N LEU A 188 -9.43 -20.73 9.98
CA LEU A 188 -8.82 -21.89 9.34
C LEU A 188 -9.29 -22.00 7.90
N PHE A 189 -8.34 -22.02 6.96
CA PHE A 189 -8.63 -22.17 5.55
C PHE A 189 -9.18 -23.58 5.26
N GLN A 190 -10.50 -23.72 5.23
CA GLN A 190 -11.19 -24.96 4.89
C GLN A 190 -11.30 -25.10 3.38
N LYS A 191 -10.43 -25.89 2.76
CA LYS A 191 -10.52 -26.12 1.32
C LYS A 191 -11.11 -27.49 0.97
N LYS A 192 -12.10 -27.49 0.08
CA LYS A 192 -12.38 -28.64 -0.80
C LYS A 192 -11.37 -28.61 -1.95
N SER A 193 -10.50 -29.62 -1.98
CA SER A 193 -9.41 -29.94 -2.91
C SER A 193 -9.45 -29.25 -4.28
N ASN A 194 -8.67 -28.17 -4.48
CA ASN A 194 -8.39 -27.64 -5.82
C ASN A 194 -6.87 -27.76 -6.07
N LYS A 195 -6.49 -28.69 -6.96
CA LYS A 195 -5.12 -29.18 -7.21
C LYS A 195 -4.10 -28.08 -7.55
N PHE A 196 -4.56 -26.95 -8.08
CA PHE A 196 -3.71 -25.85 -8.53
C PHE A 196 -3.01 -25.11 -7.36
N ILE A 197 -3.70 -24.89 -6.24
CA ILE A 197 -3.11 -24.20 -5.08
C ILE A 197 -2.14 -25.11 -4.32
N VAL A 198 -2.38 -26.43 -4.32
CA VAL A 198 -1.46 -27.40 -3.70
C VAL A 198 -0.10 -27.35 -4.40
N GLY A 199 -0.08 -27.31 -5.73
CA GLY A 199 1.17 -27.16 -6.49
C GLY A 199 1.89 -25.82 -6.26
N LEU A 200 1.15 -24.72 -6.06
CA LEU A 200 1.73 -23.41 -5.74
C LEU A 200 2.35 -23.36 -4.33
N LEU A 201 1.71 -23.98 -3.34
CA LEU A 201 2.24 -24.10 -1.98
C LEU A 201 3.48 -25.01 -1.94
N GLU A 202 3.48 -26.12 -2.67
CA GLU A 202 4.63 -27.02 -2.80
C GLU A 202 5.83 -26.36 -3.52
N MET A 203 5.58 -25.42 -4.45
CA MET A 203 6.64 -24.63 -5.09
C MET A 203 7.19 -23.52 -4.19
N SER A 204 6.36 -22.90 -3.34
CA SER A 204 6.79 -21.85 -2.41
C SER A 204 7.59 -22.39 -1.22
N LEU A 205 7.41 -23.65 -0.84
CA LEU A 205 8.16 -24.31 0.24
C LEU A 205 9.53 -24.85 -0.21
N ASN A 206 9.81 -24.85 -1.52
CA ASN A 206 11.04 -25.38 -2.11
C ASN A 206 12.00 -24.29 -2.62
N ASN A 207 11.76 -23.02 -2.28
CA ASN A 207 12.64 -21.88 -2.59
C ASN A 207 13.04 -21.13 -1.33
#